data_AF-A0A350TKH5-F1
#
_entry.id   AF-A0A350TKH5-F1
#
_cell.length_a   1.000
_cell.length_b   1.000
_cell.length_c   1.000
_cell.angle_alpha   90.00
_cell.angle_beta   90.00
_cell.angle_gamma   90.00
#
_symmetry.space_group_name_H-M   'P 1'
#
loop_
_entity.id
_entity.type
_entity.pdbx_description
1 polymer ?
#
loop_
_entity_poly.entity_id
_entity_poly.type
_entity_poly.pdbx_seq_one_letter_code
_entity_poly.pdbx_strand_id
1 'polypeptide(L)'
;KIGVFEPLSGDSASGGKKELLGMQYANSETPTIDLNGETYTIELVTSDNGSSSDKAPSAASDLVAKGVSLVLGTYGSSAAMAGGPK
;
A
#
# COMPACT_ATOMS: atom_id res chain seq x y z
N LYS A 1 -5.51 7.71 6.75
CA LYS A 1 -5.11 6.30 6.47
C LYS A 1 -4.41 6.24 5.13
N ILE A 2 -3.28 5.56 5.03
CA ILE A 2 -2.58 5.30 3.77
C ILE A 2 -2.69 3.82 3.46
N GLY A 3 -3.16 3.48 2.26
CA GLY A 3 -3.21 2.13 1.75
C GLY A 3 -1.85 1.71 1.22
N VAL A 4 -1.45 0.47 1.48
CA VAL A 4 -0.24 -0.15 0.95
C VAL A 4 -0.64 -1.47 0.33
N PHE A 5 -0.48 -1.62 -0.98
CA PHE A 5 -0.72 -2.90 -1.65
C PHE A 5 0.60 -3.45 -2.20
N GLU A 6 1.04 -4.58 -1.66
CA GLU A 6 2.29 -5.24 -2.05
C GLU A 6 2.05 -6.74 -2.26
N PRO A 7 2.94 -7.47 -2.98
CA PRO A 7 2.96 -8.91 -2.91
C PRO A 7 3.45 -9.29 -1.51
N LEU A 8 2.54 -9.71 -0.65
CA LEU A 8 2.84 -10.32 0.65
C LEU A 8 2.84 -11.85 0.55
N SER A 9 2.32 -12.37 -0.56
CA SER A 9 2.41 -13.76 -0.98
C SER A 9 2.82 -13.91 -2.47
N GLY A 10 3.11 -15.15 -2.88
CA GLY A 10 3.60 -15.47 -4.22
C GLY A 10 5.09 -15.19 -4.44
N ASP A 11 5.53 -15.24 -5.69
CA ASP A 11 6.96 -15.23 -6.07
C ASP A 11 7.70 -13.96 -5.65
N SER A 12 7.01 -12.81 -5.62
CA SER A 12 7.59 -11.52 -5.25
C SER A 12 7.42 -11.18 -3.76
N ALA A 13 6.94 -12.11 -2.93
CA ALA A 13 6.65 -11.86 -1.51
C ALA A 13 7.84 -11.30 -0.73
N SER A 14 9.05 -11.77 -1.05
CA SER A 14 10.27 -11.30 -0.38
C SER A 14 10.61 -9.83 -0.71
N GLY A 15 10.29 -9.38 -1.93
CA GLY A 15 10.44 -7.99 -2.36
C GLY A 15 9.39 -7.10 -1.71
N GLY A 16 8.11 -7.46 -1.85
CA GLY A 16 7.00 -6.71 -1.26
C GLY A 16 7.10 -6.59 0.27
N LYS A 17 7.59 -7.62 0.96
CA LYS A 17 7.85 -7.52 2.41
C LYS A 17 8.91 -6.47 2.75
N LYS A 18 9.96 -6.30 1.94
CA LYS A 18 10.99 -5.28 2.18
C LYS A 18 10.43 -3.87 1.96
N GLU A 19 9.61 -3.67 0.94
CA GLU A 19 8.94 -2.38 0.70
C GLU A 19 7.96 -2.03 1.82
N LEU A 20 7.14 -2.99 2.27
CA LEU A 20 6.25 -2.80 3.42
C LEU A 20 7.03 -2.44 4.68
N LEU A 21 8.14 -3.13 4.97
CA LEU A 21 8.99 -2.81 6.11
C LEU A 21 9.59 -1.39 6.01
N GLY A 22 9.98 -0.96 4.80
CA GLY A 22 10.47 0.41 4.56
C GLY A 22 9.40 1.45 4.85
N MET A 23 8.15 1.22 4.40
CA MET A 23 7.02 2.11 4.69
C MET A 23 6.65 2.13 6.18
N GLN A 24 6.68 0.97 6.84
CA GLN A 24 6.46 0.87 8.29
C GLN A 24 7.53 1.61 9.09
N TYR A 25 8.81 1.49 8.67
CA TYR A 25 9.91 2.22 9.28
C TYR A 25 9.76 3.73 9.09
N ALA A 26 9.44 4.19 7.88
CA ALA A 26 9.17 5.61 7.64
C ALA A 26 8.01 6.13 8.51
N ASN A 27 6.94 5.33 8.66
CA ASN A 27 5.82 5.66 9.54
C ASN A 27 6.22 5.67 11.03
N SER A 28 7.14 4.82 11.48
CA SER A 28 7.62 4.89 12.87
C SER A 28 8.47 6.12 13.15
N GLU A 29 9.24 6.59 12.16
CA GLU A 29 10.05 7.82 12.28
C GLU A 29 9.20 9.09 12.15
N THR A 30 8.14 9.06 11.34
CA THR A 30 7.22 10.19 11.12
C THR A 30 5.76 9.70 11.18
N PRO A 31 5.21 9.45 12.38
CA PRO A 31 3.89 8.85 12.56
C PRO A 31 2.74 9.84 12.46
N THR A 32 3.02 11.14 12.39
CA THR A 32 2.01 12.20 12.37
C THR A 32 2.26 13.20 11.27
N ILE A 33 1.21 13.91 10.87
CA ILE A 33 1.29 15.03 9.94
C ILE A 33 0.35 16.15 10.41
N ASP A 34 0.83 17.39 10.29
CA ASP A 34 0.02 18.58 10.56
C ASP A 34 -0.58 19.09 9.25
N LEU A 35 -1.90 19.15 9.18
CA LEU A 35 -2.65 19.64 8.02
C LEU A 35 -3.70 20.62 8.49
N ASN A 36 -3.68 21.85 7.95
CA ASN A 36 -4.65 22.90 8.27
C ASN A 36 -4.79 23.21 9.78
N GLY A 37 -3.72 23.05 10.55
CA GLY A 37 -3.71 23.30 12.00
C GLY A 37 -4.23 22.14 12.86
N GLU A 38 -4.48 20.98 12.28
CA GLU A 38 -4.82 19.75 12.98
C GLU A 38 -3.72 18.69 12.78
N THR A 39 -3.36 17.99 13.85
CA THR A 39 -2.40 16.87 13.82
C THR A 39 -3.14 15.57 13.63
N TYR A 40 -2.77 14.82 12.59
CA TYR A 40 -3.33 13.51 12.29
C TYR A 40 -2.29 12.41 12.52
N THR A 41 -2.71 11.29 13.11
CA THR A 41 -1.90 10.07 13.15
C THR A 41 -2.03 9.32 11.82
N ILE A 42 -0.89 8.95 11.24
CA ILE A 42 -0.80 8.20 10.00
C ILE A 42 -0.94 6.71 10.34
N GLU A 43 -2.03 6.10 9.88
CA GLU A 43 -2.24 4.66 9.91
C GLU A 43 -1.99 4.03 8.53
N LEU A 44 -1.19 2.96 8.49
CA LEU A 44 -0.99 2.13 7.31
C LEU A 44 -2.02 1.00 7.26
N VAL A 45 -2.66 0.81 6.11
CA VAL A 45 -3.63 -0.25 5.86
C VAL A 45 -3.12 -1.11 4.71
N THR A 46 -2.93 -2.40 4.94
CA THR A 46 -2.31 -3.29 3.94
C THR A 46 -3.34 -4.09 3.12
N SER A 47 -2.95 -4.45 1.90
CA SER A 47 -3.65 -5.41 1.04
C SER A 47 -2.64 -6.24 0.24
N ASP A 48 -2.90 -7.53 0.04
CA ASP A 48 -1.99 -8.44 -0.67
C ASP A 48 -2.46 -8.65 -2.11
N ASN A 49 -1.61 -8.33 -3.09
CA ASN A 49 -1.88 -8.60 -4.51
C ASN A 49 -1.40 -10.00 -4.96
N GLY A 50 -0.72 -10.75 -4.10
CA GLY A 50 -0.30 -12.12 -4.34
C GLY A 50 0.61 -12.32 -5.55
N SER A 51 1.42 -11.31 -5.90
CA SER A 51 2.29 -11.30 -7.08
C SER A 51 1.52 -11.49 -8.41
N SER A 52 0.27 -11.02 -8.49
CA SER A 52 -0.63 -11.28 -9.62
C SER A 52 -1.23 -10.00 -10.19
N SER A 53 -1.12 -9.83 -11.52
CA SER A 53 -1.81 -8.76 -12.26
C SER A 53 -3.33 -8.85 -12.15
N ASP A 54 -3.87 -10.06 -12.05
CA ASP A 54 -5.32 -10.28 -12.03
C ASP A 54 -5.92 -9.93 -10.67
N LYS A 55 -5.14 -10.11 -9.60
CA LYS A 55 -5.55 -9.78 -8.22
C LYS A 55 -5.27 -8.33 -7.84
N ALA A 56 -4.32 -7.67 -8.50
CA ALA A 56 -3.91 -6.30 -8.18
C ALA A 56 -5.07 -5.27 -8.23
N PRO A 57 -5.98 -5.26 -9.22
CA PRO A 57 -7.13 -4.35 -9.23
C PRO A 57 -8.02 -4.50 -7.99
N SER A 58 -8.30 -5.73 -7.57
CA SER A 58 -9.12 -6.02 -6.41
C SER A 58 -8.43 -5.62 -5.10
N ALA A 59 -7.11 -5.86 -5.00
CA ALA A 59 -6.32 -5.45 -3.83
C ALA A 59 -6.30 -3.92 -3.67
N ALA A 60 -6.12 -3.17 -4.76
CA ALA A 60 -6.18 -1.71 -4.75
C ALA A 60 -7.61 -1.21 -4.44
N SER A 61 -8.63 -1.81 -5.04
CA SER A 61 -10.04 -1.45 -4.83
C SER A 61 -10.50 -1.69 -3.39
N ASP A 62 -10.02 -2.76 -2.74
CA ASP A 62 -10.27 -3.04 -1.33
C ASP A 62 -9.72 -1.92 -0.42
N LEU A 63 -8.55 -1.36 -0.72
CA LEU A 63 -8.01 -0.21 0.00
C LEU A 63 -8.86 1.05 -0.19
N VAL A 64 -9.32 1.31 -1.41
CA VAL A 64 -10.25 2.42 -1.70
C VAL A 64 -11.55 2.24 -0.92
N ALA A 65 -12.11 1.02 -0.89
CA ALA A 65 -13.32 0.71 -0.13
C ALA A 65 -13.13 0.86 1.39
N LYS A 66 -11.91 0.63 1.90
CA LYS A 66 -11.51 0.91 3.29
C LYS A 66 -11.31 2.40 3.60
N GLY A 67 -11.53 3.28 2.62
CA GLY A 67 -11.51 4.73 2.80
C GLY A 67 -10.11 5.30 3.06
N VAL A 68 -9.07 4.70 2.45
CA VAL A 68 -7.71 5.28 2.52
C VAL A 68 -7.62 6.55 1.68
N SER A 69 -6.74 7.47 2.08
CA SER A 69 -6.56 8.76 1.38
C SER A 69 -5.63 8.68 0.17
N LEU A 70 -4.76 7.66 0.13
CA LEU A 70 -3.81 7.36 -0.94
C LEU A 70 -3.49 5.86 -0.91
N VAL A 71 -3.13 5.29 -2.05
CA VAL A 71 -2.61 3.92 -2.18
C VAL A 71 -1.15 3.98 -2.66
N LEU A 72 -0.25 3.30 -1.95
CA LEU A 72 1.16 3.12 -2.29
C LEU A 72 1.41 1.67 -2.72
N GLY A 73 2.24 1.47 -3.74
CA GLY A 73 2.64 0.16 -4.27
C GLY A 73 2.63 0.12 -5.80
N THR A 74 3.19 -0.92 -6.43
CA THR A 74 3.70 -2.18 -5.85
C THR A 74 5.02 -2.62 -6.50
N TYR A 75 5.81 -3.45 -5.81
CA TYR A 75 7.09 -4.03 -6.28
C TYR A 75 7.05 -4.59 -7.71
N GLY A 76 5.94 -5.23 -8.12
CA GLY A 76 5.81 -5.87 -9.43
C GLY A 76 5.20 -4.95 -10.50
N SER A 77 5.93 -4.64 -11.56
CA SER A 77 5.47 -3.71 -12.62
C SER A 77 4.14 -4.11 -13.28
N SER A 78 3.91 -5.40 -13.52
CA SER A 78 2.65 -5.90 -14.10
C SER A 78 1.46 -5.67 -13.15
N ALA A 79 1.67 -5.91 -11.85
CA ALA A 79 0.67 -5.64 -10.82
C ALA A 79 0.46 -4.12 -10.62
N ALA A 80 1.51 -3.30 -10.72
CA ALA A 80 1.41 -1.84 -10.63
C ALA A 80 0.57 -1.25 -11.77
N MET A 81 0.81 -1.68 -13.02
CA MET A 81 0.00 -1.24 -14.18
C MET A 81 -1.45 -1.72 -14.09
N ALA A 82 -1.68 -2.91 -13.56
CA ALA A 82 -3.03 -3.46 -13.43
C ALA A 82 -3.83 -2.81 -12.27
N GLY A 83 -3.18 -2.55 -11.14
CA GLY A 83 -3.79 -1.94 -9.95
C GLY A 83 -3.92 -0.42 -10.00
N GLY A 84 -3.33 0.23 -11.00
CA GLY A 84 -3.45 1.67 -11.20
C GLY A 84 -4.88 2.12 -11.59
N PRO A 85 -5.21 3.40 -11.36
CA PRO A 85 -6.51 3.96 -11.74
C PRO A 85 -6.73 3.88 -13.26
N LYS A 86 -8.00 3.76 -13.66
CA LYS A 86 -8.45 3.80 -15.06
C LYS A 86 -8.90 5.19 -15.45
#